data_AF-A0A3C1TQS5-F1
#
_entry.id   AF-A0A3C1TQS5-F1
#
_cell.length_a   1.000
_cell.length_b   1.000
_cell.length_c   1.000
_cell.angle_alpha   90.00
_cell.angle_beta   90.00
_cell.angle_gamma   90.00
#
_symmetry.space_group_name_H-M   'P 1'
#
loop_
_entity.id
_entity.type
_entity.pdbx_description
1 polymer ?
#
loop_
_entity_poly.entity_id
_entity_poly.type
_entity_poly.pdbx_seq_one_letter_code
_entity_poly.pdbx_strand_id
1 'polypeptide(L)'
;PEDSDKVMWYKEDIKGQVLQEGINEAGAISDWIAAATAYATHNTTMIPFYIYYSKFGFQRVGDLAWAAGDMQAKGFLIGGTAGRTTLNGEGLQHQDGDSHLVANTIPNCVSYDPTYAYELAVIIRSGLFRMYEKHENIFYYITTMNELYTHPEMPAGTEEGIIKGIYPLKEVGTGDKQVQLMGCGTILREVEKA
;
A
#
# COMPACT_ATOMS: atom_id res chain seq x y z
N PRO A 1 -10.91 20.15 -22.80
CA PRO A 1 -10.63 19.77 -21.39
C PRO A 1 -9.53 20.69 -20.85
N GLU A 2 -9.59 21.04 -19.57
CA GLU A 2 -8.72 22.05 -18.95
C GLU A 2 -7.24 21.62 -18.85
N ASP A 3 -6.94 20.34 -19.08
CA ASP A 3 -5.62 19.72 -18.92
C ASP A 3 -5.16 18.89 -20.14
N SER A 4 -5.49 19.32 -21.37
CA SER A 4 -5.08 18.60 -22.60
C SER A 4 -3.57 18.41 -22.76
N ASP A 5 -2.77 19.22 -22.05
CA ASP A 5 -1.33 19.31 -22.22
C ASP A 5 -0.55 18.44 -21.22
N LYS A 6 -1.25 17.73 -20.32
CA LYS A 6 -0.67 16.77 -19.36
C LYS A 6 -0.77 15.34 -19.91
N VAL A 7 0.23 14.50 -19.59
CA VAL A 7 0.34 13.09 -20.04
C VAL A 7 -0.89 12.23 -19.67
N MET A 8 -1.63 12.64 -18.64
CA MET A 8 -2.90 12.05 -18.21
C MET A 8 -4.00 13.12 -18.34
N TRP A 9 -4.61 13.25 -19.51
CA TRP A 9 -5.87 13.98 -19.64
C TRP A 9 -7.00 13.04 -19.22
N TYR A 10 -7.87 13.47 -18.30
CA TYR A 10 -8.99 12.65 -17.87
C TYR A 10 -10.17 12.81 -18.85
N LYS A 11 -10.88 11.71 -19.08
CA LYS A 11 -12.10 11.67 -19.86
C LYS A 11 -13.23 11.20 -18.97
N GLU A 12 -14.25 12.04 -18.82
CA GLU A 12 -15.50 11.64 -18.18
C GLU A 12 -16.39 10.94 -19.22
N ASP A 13 -16.71 9.69 -18.93
CA ASP A 13 -17.53 8.84 -19.77
C ASP A 13 -18.23 7.82 -18.86
N ILE A 14 -19.44 7.39 -19.21
CA ILE A 14 -20.18 6.35 -18.48
C ILE A 14 -19.38 5.03 -18.43
N LYS A 15 -18.47 4.82 -19.39
CA LYS A 15 -17.56 3.66 -19.43
C LYS A 15 -16.22 3.91 -18.74
N GLY A 16 -16.06 5.02 -18.02
CA GLY A 16 -14.88 5.29 -17.20
C GLY A 16 -14.67 4.21 -16.15
N GLN A 17 -13.41 3.85 -15.89
CA GLN A 17 -13.07 2.78 -14.95
C GLN A 17 -12.62 3.29 -13.57
N VAL A 18 -12.28 4.58 -13.47
CA VAL A 18 -11.83 5.19 -12.22
C VAL A 18 -13.04 5.79 -11.51
N LEU A 19 -13.23 5.42 -10.24
CA LEU A 19 -14.19 6.05 -9.34
C LEU A 19 -13.50 7.23 -8.64
N GLN A 20 -14.10 8.40 -8.71
CA GLN A 20 -13.58 9.63 -8.11
C GLN A 20 -14.62 10.21 -7.16
N GLU A 21 -14.51 9.86 -5.88
CA GLU A 21 -15.50 10.18 -4.85
C GLU A 21 -15.33 11.57 -4.23
N GLY A 22 -14.34 12.35 -4.68
CA GLY A 22 -14.01 13.66 -4.12
C GLY A 22 -13.48 13.55 -2.69
N ILE A 23 -13.80 14.54 -1.85
CA ILE A 23 -13.38 14.59 -0.44
C ILE A 23 -14.35 13.76 0.41
N ASN A 24 -14.28 12.45 0.23
CA ASN A 24 -15.22 11.51 0.86
C ASN A 24 -14.56 10.14 1.10
N GLU A 25 -13.63 10.05 2.06
CA GLU A 25 -12.93 8.78 2.33
C GLU A 25 -13.89 7.65 2.74
N ALA A 26 -14.98 8.00 3.43
CA ALA A 26 -16.02 7.03 3.81
C ALA A 26 -16.80 6.49 2.60
N GLY A 27 -17.06 7.34 1.60
CA GLY A 27 -17.64 6.90 0.32
C GLY A 27 -16.67 6.03 -0.47
N ALA A 28 -15.44 6.50 -0.65
CA ALA A 28 -14.41 5.78 -1.40
C ALA A 28 -14.10 4.39 -0.83
N ILE A 29 -13.98 4.24 0.50
CA ILE A 29 -13.82 2.91 1.11
C ILE A 29 -15.08 2.06 0.95
N SER A 30 -16.28 2.65 0.94
CA SER A 30 -17.52 1.89 0.71
C SER A 30 -17.59 1.32 -0.71
N ASP A 31 -17.19 2.10 -1.72
CA ASP A 31 -17.09 1.60 -3.10
C ASP A 31 -16.00 0.54 -3.23
N TRP A 32 -14.86 0.74 -2.55
CA TRP A 32 -13.81 -0.26 -2.48
C TRP A 32 -14.32 -1.55 -1.84
N ILE A 33 -15.09 -1.50 -0.74
CA ILE A 33 -15.71 -2.68 -0.11
C ILE A 33 -16.68 -3.37 -1.08
N ALA A 34 -17.53 -2.60 -1.75
CA ALA A 34 -18.50 -3.14 -2.72
C ALA A 34 -17.78 -3.90 -3.85
N ALA A 35 -16.73 -3.32 -4.43
CA ALA A 35 -15.91 -3.99 -5.43
C ALA A 35 -15.14 -5.20 -4.85
N ALA A 36 -14.56 -5.06 -3.66
CA ALA A 36 -13.74 -6.08 -3.00
C ALA A 36 -14.53 -7.31 -2.56
N THR A 37 -15.86 -7.21 -2.51
CA THR A 37 -16.79 -8.28 -2.13
C THR A 37 -17.70 -8.73 -3.28
N ALA A 38 -17.61 -8.08 -4.46
CA ALA A 38 -18.40 -8.41 -5.65
C ALA A 38 -18.26 -9.87 -6.10
N TYR A 39 -17.12 -10.51 -5.80
CA TYR A 39 -16.90 -11.92 -6.07
C TYR A 39 -17.93 -12.82 -5.36
N ALA A 40 -18.40 -12.42 -4.17
CA ALA A 40 -19.36 -13.16 -3.38
C ALA A 40 -20.79 -12.67 -3.61
N THR A 41 -20.99 -11.35 -3.65
CA THR A 41 -22.34 -10.74 -3.74
C THR A 41 -22.93 -10.82 -5.15
N HIS A 42 -22.09 -10.75 -6.18
CA HIS A 42 -22.49 -10.68 -7.59
C HIS A 42 -21.86 -11.77 -8.47
N ASN A 43 -21.12 -12.72 -7.88
CA ASN A 43 -20.36 -13.73 -8.61
C ASN A 43 -19.47 -13.12 -9.71
N THR A 44 -18.93 -11.92 -9.45
CA THR A 44 -18.12 -11.14 -10.40
C THR A 44 -16.86 -10.68 -9.70
N THR A 45 -15.71 -11.21 -10.11
CA THR A 45 -14.43 -10.81 -9.54
C THR A 45 -14.05 -9.40 -10.01
N MET A 46 -13.95 -8.47 -9.07
CA MET A 46 -13.33 -7.16 -9.25
C MET A 46 -12.07 -7.08 -8.40
N ILE A 47 -11.11 -6.27 -8.82
CA ILE A 47 -9.81 -6.09 -8.13
C ILE A 47 -9.62 -4.60 -7.84
N PRO A 48 -10.16 -4.09 -6.71
CA PRO A 48 -10.11 -2.66 -6.44
C PRO A 48 -8.76 -2.25 -5.83
N PHE A 49 -8.28 -1.09 -6.31
CA PHE A 49 -7.18 -0.33 -5.73
C PHE A 49 -7.73 1.02 -5.29
N TYR A 50 -7.70 1.29 -3.98
CA TYR A 50 -8.09 2.59 -3.44
C TYR A 50 -6.85 3.30 -2.89
N ILE A 51 -6.44 4.39 -3.54
CA ILE A 51 -5.32 5.22 -3.11
C ILE A 51 -5.80 6.53 -2.48
N TYR A 52 -5.21 6.89 -1.34
CA TYR A 52 -5.59 8.06 -0.54
C TYR A 52 -4.41 8.52 0.32
N TYR A 53 -4.50 9.71 0.93
CA TYR A 53 -3.52 10.12 1.96
C TYR A 53 -3.59 9.14 3.13
N SER A 54 -2.52 8.37 3.36
CA SER A 54 -2.44 7.32 4.39
C SER A 54 -3.07 7.68 5.75
N LYS A 55 -2.87 8.92 6.20
CA LYS A 55 -3.42 9.46 7.45
C LYS A 55 -4.95 9.41 7.54
N PHE A 56 -5.66 9.47 6.42
CA PHE A 56 -7.12 9.43 6.34
C PHE A 56 -7.68 8.04 5.97
N GLY A 57 -6.87 6.98 6.10
CA GLY A 57 -7.33 5.60 6.05
C GLY A 57 -7.87 5.14 7.39
N PHE A 58 -7.18 4.20 8.03
CA PHE A 58 -7.62 3.56 9.28
C PHE A 58 -7.95 4.54 10.41
N GLN A 59 -7.29 5.69 10.51
CA GLN A 59 -7.63 6.69 11.53
C GLN A 59 -9.01 7.34 11.28
N ARG A 60 -9.40 7.53 10.02
CA ARG A 60 -10.64 8.24 9.64
C ARG A 60 -11.81 7.29 9.40
N VAL A 61 -11.54 6.15 8.77
CA VAL A 61 -12.53 5.17 8.32
C VAL A 61 -12.26 3.76 8.88
N GLY A 62 -11.61 3.67 10.04
CA GLY A 62 -11.19 2.39 10.64
C GLY A 62 -12.32 1.41 10.91
N ASP A 63 -13.50 1.89 11.29
CA ASP A 63 -14.67 1.03 11.51
C ASP A 63 -15.18 0.39 10.20
N LEU A 64 -15.08 1.11 9.08
CA LEU A 64 -15.36 0.55 7.74
C LEU A 64 -14.27 -0.42 7.30
N ALA A 65 -13.00 -0.16 7.63
CA ALA A 65 -11.92 -1.12 7.38
C ALA A 65 -12.08 -2.40 8.22
N TRP A 66 -12.58 -2.30 9.44
CA TRP A 66 -12.96 -3.45 10.27
C TRP A 66 -14.12 -4.22 9.64
N ALA A 67 -15.18 -3.52 9.22
CA ALA A 67 -16.32 -4.11 8.52
C ALA A 67 -15.89 -4.80 7.22
N ALA A 68 -14.92 -4.25 6.49
CA ALA A 68 -14.34 -4.89 5.31
C ALA A 68 -13.69 -6.24 5.63
N GLY A 69 -12.98 -6.31 6.76
CA GLY A 69 -12.42 -7.56 7.28
C GLY A 69 -13.49 -8.61 7.56
N ASP A 70 -14.58 -8.21 8.24
CA ASP A 70 -15.74 -9.08 8.51
C ASP A 70 -16.40 -9.59 7.22
N MET A 71 -16.60 -8.69 6.25
CA MET A 71 -17.17 -8.97 4.93
C MET A 71 -16.26 -9.79 4.00
N GLN A 72 -15.06 -10.18 4.45
CA GLN A 72 -14.09 -10.96 3.68
C GLN A 72 -13.66 -10.23 2.39
N ALA A 73 -13.45 -8.92 2.48
CA ALA A 73 -13.01 -8.09 1.37
C ALA A 73 -11.67 -8.59 0.79
N LYS A 74 -11.55 -8.55 -0.54
CA LYS A 74 -10.32 -8.83 -1.29
C LYS A 74 -9.98 -7.62 -2.15
N GLY A 75 -8.86 -6.96 -1.88
CA GLY A 75 -8.46 -5.75 -2.60
C GLY A 75 -7.21 -5.10 -2.00
N PHE A 76 -6.86 -3.94 -2.54
CA PHE A 76 -5.68 -3.18 -2.13
C PHE A 76 -6.08 -1.77 -1.65
N LEU A 77 -5.73 -1.46 -0.41
CA LEU A 77 -5.70 -0.11 0.14
C LEU A 77 -4.28 0.44 0.01
N ILE A 78 -4.12 1.55 -0.69
CA ILE A 78 -2.83 2.18 -0.94
C ILE A 78 -2.75 3.48 -0.12
N GLY A 79 -2.01 3.42 0.97
CA GLY A 79 -1.72 4.60 1.79
C GLY A 79 -0.67 5.46 1.10
N GLY A 80 -1.11 6.36 0.23
CA GLY A 80 -0.28 7.37 -0.42
C GLY A 80 0.31 8.37 0.58
N THR A 81 1.37 9.05 0.14
CA THR A 81 2.05 10.12 0.88
C THR A 81 2.33 9.75 2.35
N ALA A 82 2.70 8.49 2.59
CA ALA A 82 2.94 7.96 3.93
C ALA A 82 4.31 8.37 4.49
N GLY A 83 4.47 8.23 5.80
CA GLY A 83 5.71 8.51 6.52
C GLY A 83 5.71 9.88 7.19
N ARG A 84 6.00 9.90 8.49
CA ARG A 84 5.89 11.09 9.34
C ARG A 84 6.77 12.23 8.82
N THR A 85 7.95 11.89 8.33
CA THR A 85 8.96 12.84 7.85
C THR A 85 8.92 13.03 6.33
N THR A 86 8.27 12.14 5.59
CA THR A 86 8.28 12.12 4.12
C THR A 86 7.28 13.10 3.52
N LEU A 87 6.10 13.26 4.14
CA LEU A 87 5.16 14.32 3.79
C LEU A 87 5.49 15.60 4.58
N ASN A 88 6.68 16.14 4.33
CA ASN A 88 7.16 17.36 4.99
C ASN A 88 6.38 18.59 4.47
N GLY A 89 5.85 19.41 5.39
CA GLY A 89 5.14 20.66 5.05
C GLY A 89 3.64 20.63 5.36
N GLU A 90 2.98 19.47 5.28
CA GLU A 90 1.54 19.34 5.56
C GLU A 90 1.20 19.33 7.07
N GLY A 91 2.18 18.99 7.92
CA GLY A 91 2.08 19.12 9.37
C GLY A 91 1.22 18.08 10.07
N LEU A 92 0.79 18.43 11.29
CA LEU A 92 0.30 17.50 12.33
C LEU A 92 -0.81 16.55 11.87
N GLN A 93 -1.75 17.02 11.06
CA GLN A 93 -2.93 16.23 10.67
C GLN A 93 -2.72 15.35 9.44
N HIS A 94 -1.57 15.45 8.76
CA HIS A 94 -1.28 14.73 7.52
C HIS A 94 -0.07 13.80 7.64
N GLN A 95 0.91 14.17 8.46
CA GLN A 95 2.11 13.37 8.66
C GLN A 95 1.76 12.07 9.37
N ASP A 96 1.73 10.97 8.64
CA ASP A 96 1.38 9.64 9.15
C ASP A 96 2.60 8.85 9.60
N GLY A 97 2.60 8.40 10.85
CA GLY A 97 3.59 7.48 11.38
C GLY A 97 2.96 6.49 12.35
N ASP A 98 1.68 6.18 12.14
CA ASP A 98 0.87 5.37 13.05
C ASP A 98 -0.18 4.49 12.33
N SER A 99 -0.45 4.69 11.04
CA SER A 99 -1.40 3.87 10.27
C SER A 99 -1.12 2.36 10.34
N HIS A 100 0.14 1.93 10.22
CA HIS A 100 0.53 0.51 10.34
C HIS A 100 0.17 -0.09 11.70
N LEU A 101 0.25 0.69 12.80
CA LEU A 101 -0.16 0.22 14.12
C LEU A 101 -1.67 -0.06 14.17
N VAL A 102 -2.47 0.79 13.53
CA VAL A 102 -3.93 0.63 13.46
C VAL A 102 -4.30 -0.49 12.49
N ALA A 103 -3.66 -0.56 11.33
CA ALA A 103 -3.88 -1.63 10.34
C ALA A 103 -3.63 -3.02 10.93
N ASN A 104 -2.59 -3.16 11.77
CA ASN A 104 -2.25 -4.41 12.47
C ASN A 104 -3.30 -4.87 13.50
N THR A 105 -4.32 -4.05 13.79
CA THR A 105 -5.44 -4.47 14.64
C THR A 105 -6.47 -5.32 13.88
N ILE A 106 -6.48 -5.28 12.53
CA ILE A 106 -7.42 -6.03 11.69
C ILE A 106 -6.78 -7.36 11.25
N PRO A 107 -7.28 -8.53 11.71
CA PRO A 107 -6.57 -9.80 11.56
C PRO A 107 -6.27 -10.25 10.11
N ASN A 108 -7.14 -9.89 9.17
CA ASN A 108 -7.02 -10.25 7.76
C ASN A 108 -6.55 -9.09 6.86
N CYS A 109 -6.02 -8.01 7.47
CA CYS A 109 -5.32 -6.95 6.77
C CYS A 109 -3.82 -7.26 6.71
N VAL A 110 -3.29 -7.53 5.52
CA VAL A 110 -1.84 -7.77 5.32
C VAL A 110 -1.17 -6.44 4.97
N SER A 111 -0.30 -5.96 5.85
CA SER A 111 0.29 -4.62 5.74
C SER A 111 1.77 -4.65 5.35
N TYR A 112 2.18 -3.78 4.41
CA TYR A 112 3.57 -3.62 3.97
C TYR A 112 3.99 -2.16 3.86
N ASP A 113 5.27 -1.89 4.17
CA ASP A 113 5.92 -0.59 3.98
C ASP A 113 7.16 -0.72 3.07
N PRO A 114 6.96 -0.96 1.75
CA PRO A 114 8.06 -1.18 0.82
C PRO A 114 8.93 0.06 0.65
N THR A 115 10.23 -0.13 0.50
CA THR A 115 11.21 0.89 0.13
C THR A 115 11.41 0.96 -1.38
N TYR A 116 11.50 -0.15 -2.09
CA TYR A 116 11.85 -0.14 -3.51
C TYR A 116 10.71 -0.59 -4.42
N ALA A 117 10.72 -0.12 -5.67
CA ALA A 117 9.68 -0.43 -6.64
C ALA A 117 9.51 -1.93 -6.90
N TYR A 118 10.60 -2.71 -6.86
CA TYR A 118 10.51 -4.17 -7.01
C TYR A 118 9.79 -4.85 -5.85
N GLU A 119 9.91 -4.33 -4.63
CA GLU A 119 9.21 -4.87 -3.47
C GLU A 119 7.71 -4.67 -3.64
N LEU A 120 7.30 -3.46 -4.02
CA LEU A 120 5.90 -3.15 -4.33
C LEU A 120 5.34 -4.09 -5.42
N ALA A 121 6.09 -4.32 -6.49
CA ALA A 121 5.70 -5.23 -7.56
C ALA A 121 5.53 -6.68 -7.07
N VAL A 122 6.47 -7.19 -6.26
CA VAL A 122 6.41 -8.53 -5.67
C VAL A 122 5.21 -8.66 -4.71
N ILE A 123 4.99 -7.65 -3.85
CA ILE A 123 3.89 -7.62 -2.89
C ILE A 123 2.53 -7.63 -3.61
N ILE A 124 2.33 -6.77 -4.62
CA ILE A 124 1.09 -6.74 -5.41
C ILE A 124 0.87 -8.07 -6.11
N ARG A 125 1.90 -8.63 -6.75
CA ARG A 125 1.80 -9.94 -7.42
C ARG A 125 1.42 -11.06 -6.44
N SER A 126 2.04 -11.08 -5.26
CA SER A 126 1.73 -12.03 -4.20
C SER A 126 0.28 -11.86 -3.70
N GLY A 127 -0.16 -10.62 -3.49
CA GLY A 127 -1.53 -10.34 -3.07
C GLY A 127 -2.58 -10.78 -4.10
N LEU A 128 -2.31 -10.56 -5.39
CA LEU A 128 -3.17 -11.04 -6.48
C LEU A 128 -3.29 -12.57 -6.46
N PHE A 129 -2.16 -13.26 -6.36
CA PHE A 129 -2.11 -14.72 -6.27
C PHE A 129 -2.87 -15.26 -5.05
N ARG A 130 -2.61 -14.69 -3.86
CA ARG A 130 -3.22 -15.15 -2.61
C ARG A 130 -4.73 -14.92 -2.59
N MET A 131 -5.20 -13.71 -2.95
CA MET A 131 -6.62 -13.37 -2.89
C MET A 131 -7.45 -14.05 -3.98
N TYR A 132 -6.93 -14.11 -5.21
CA TYR A 132 -7.74 -14.48 -6.38
C TYR A 132 -7.44 -15.87 -6.94
N GLU A 133 -6.24 -16.42 -6.74
CA GLU A 133 -5.91 -17.79 -7.17
C GLU A 133 -5.96 -18.79 -6.01
N LYS A 134 -5.46 -18.41 -4.81
CA LYS A 134 -5.56 -19.23 -3.59
C LYS A 134 -6.82 -18.98 -2.78
N HIS A 135 -7.62 -18.00 -3.18
CA HIS A 135 -8.88 -17.63 -2.54
C HIS A 135 -8.74 -17.30 -1.03
N GLU A 136 -7.57 -16.83 -0.58
CA GLU A 136 -7.40 -16.34 0.78
C GLU A 136 -8.31 -15.12 1.02
N ASN A 137 -9.01 -15.10 2.15
CA ASN A 137 -9.90 -14.01 2.53
C ASN A 137 -9.12 -12.96 3.33
N ILE A 138 -8.28 -12.23 2.61
CA ILE A 138 -7.41 -11.18 3.10
C ILE A 138 -7.54 -9.97 2.18
N PHE A 139 -7.19 -8.79 2.69
CA PHE A 139 -6.94 -7.61 1.88
C PHE A 139 -5.58 -7.02 2.23
N TYR A 140 -5.04 -6.21 1.32
CA TYR A 140 -3.71 -5.64 1.46
C TYR A 140 -3.79 -4.16 1.82
N TYR A 141 -2.94 -3.75 2.76
CA TYR A 141 -2.60 -2.35 2.99
C TYR A 141 -1.14 -2.13 2.64
N ILE A 142 -0.87 -1.17 1.74
CA ILE A 142 0.50 -0.89 1.30
C ILE A 142 0.72 0.61 1.39
N THR A 143 1.68 1.04 2.19
CA THR A 143 2.11 2.45 2.20
C THR A 143 2.99 2.74 1.00
N THR A 144 2.80 3.92 0.42
CA THR A 144 3.59 4.44 -0.70
C THR A 144 3.91 5.91 -0.43
N MET A 145 5.02 6.37 -1.00
CA MET A 145 5.60 7.67 -0.67
C MET A 145 5.60 8.60 -1.87
N ASN A 146 5.76 9.89 -1.61
CA ASN A 146 5.86 10.94 -2.62
C ASN A 146 7.31 11.40 -2.89
N GLU A 147 8.29 10.80 -2.22
CA GLU A 147 9.69 11.17 -2.36
C GLU A 147 10.34 10.44 -3.55
N LEU A 148 11.10 11.16 -4.37
CA LEU A 148 11.82 10.60 -5.50
C LEU A 148 13.22 10.14 -5.08
N TYR A 149 13.58 8.91 -5.42
CA TYR A 149 14.92 8.37 -5.25
C TYR A 149 15.21 7.24 -6.24
N THR A 150 16.47 6.82 -6.29
CA THR A 150 16.89 5.71 -7.14
C THR A 150 16.33 4.39 -6.62
N HIS A 151 15.62 3.66 -7.49
CA HIS A 151 15.19 2.29 -7.22
C HIS A 151 16.18 1.32 -7.90
N PRO A 152 16.93 0.50 -7.14
CA PRO A 152 17.89 -0.44 -7.70
C PRO A 152 17.18 -1.67 -8.28
N GLU A 153 17.95 -2.52 -8.98
CA GLU A 153 17.48 -3.85 -9.38
C GLU A 153 17.22 -4.74 -8.15
N MET A 154 16.24 -5.64 -8.27
CA MET A 154 15.93 -6.61 -7.23
C MET A 154 17.08 -7.62 -7.09
N PRO A 155 17.64 -7.84 -5.90
CA PRO A 155 18.62 -8.90 -5.71
C PRO A 155 17.97 -10.27 -5.95
N ALA A 156 18.68 -11.16 -6.66
CA ALA A 156 18.13 -12.45 -7.06
C ALA A 156 17.76 -13.31 -5.84
N GLY A 157 16.56 -13.93 -5.88
CA GLY A 157 16.09 -14.84 -4.83
C GLY A 157 15.54 -14.17 -3.58
N THR A 158 15.29 -12.85 -3.61
CA THR A 158 14.74 -12.11 -2.47
C THR A 158 13.22 -12.08 -2.42
N GLU A 159 12.52 -12.59 -3.44
CA GLU A 159 11.07 -12.52 -3.58
C GLU A 159 10.33 -13.10 -2.36
N GLU A 160 10.77 -14.28 -1.90
CA GLU A 160 10.18 -14.93 -0.73
C GLU A 160 10.43 -14.14 0.56
N GLY A 161 11.61 -13.51 0.68
CA GLY A 161 11.93 -12.65 1.82
C GLY A 161 11.11 -11.37 1.84
N ILE A 162 10.89 -10.75 0.67
CA ILE A 162 9.98 -9.61 0.51
C ILE A 162 8.56 -9.99 0.97
N ILE A 163 8.04 -11.14 0.52
CA ILE A 163 6.70 -11.62 0.92
C ILE A 163 6.64 -11.88 2.42
N LYS A 164 7.69 -12.47 3.02
CA LYS A 164 7.76 -12.72 4.46
C LYS A 164 8.03 -11.47 5.31
N GLY A 165 8.41 -10.36 4.68
CA GLY A 165 8.59 -9.06 5.32
C GLY A 165 10.03 -8.67 5.67
N ILE A 166 11.03 -9.50 5.35
CA ILE A 166 12.44 -9.17 5.55
C ILE A 166 13.37 -10.01 4.66
N TYR A 167 14.42 -9.39 4.13
CA TYR A 167 15.49 -10.07 3.40
C TYR A 167 16.82 -9.30 3.59
N PRO A 168 17.98 -9.98 3.46
CA PRO A 168 19.26 -9.30 3.47
C PRO A 168 19.44 -8.49 2.18
N LEU A 169 19.48 -7.15 2.30
CA LEU A 169 19.68 -6.27 1.14
C LEU A 169 21.14 -6.25 0.67
N LYS A 170 22.07 -6.09 1.62
CA LYS A 170 23.50 -5.97 1.35
C LYS A 170 24.31 -6.35 2.58
N GLU A 171 25.47 -6.96 2.35
CA GLU A 171 26.52 -7.12 3.36
C GLU A 171 27.70 -6.22 3.00
N VAL A 172 28.24 -5.50 3.99
CA VAL A 172 29.33 -4.54 3.80
C VAL A 172 30.40 -4.70 4.87
N GLY A 173 31.66 -4.52 4.48
CA GLY A 173 32.82 -4.59 5.37
C GLY A 173 33.37 -5.99 5.58
N THR A 174 34.55 -6.06 6.22
CA THR A 174 35.26 -7.32 6.52
C THR A 174 35.84 -7.31 7.95
N GLY A 175 35.27 -6.49 8.84
CA GLY A 175 35.77 -6.33 10.21
C GLY A 175 35.26 -7.44 11.14
N ASP A 176 36.00 -7.67 12.23
CA ASP A 176 35.67 -8.69 13.23
C ASP A 176 34.42 -8.34 14.07
N LYS A 177 34.00 -7.07 14.06
CA LYS A 177 32.78 -6.59 14.75
C LYS A 177 31.67 -6.42 13.73
N GLN A 178 30.55 -7.10 13.96
CA GLN A 178 29.39 -7.07 13.09
C GLN A 178 28.19 -6.45 13.80
N VAL A 179 27.38 -5.70 13.05
CA VAL A 179 26.10 -5.15 13.48
C VAL A 179 25.04 -5.49 12.43
N GLN A 180 23.77 -5.51 12.83
CA GLN A 180 22.64 -5.64 11.91
C GLN A 180 21.88 -4.33 11.87
N LEU A 181 21.66 -3.83 10.67
CA LEU A 181 20.89 -2.62 10.42
C LEU A 181 19.59 -3.03 9.72
N MET A 182 18.47 -2.47 10.18
CA MET A 182 17.14 -2.77 9.65
C MET A 182 16.40 -1.46 9.39
N GLY A 183 15.67 -1.42 8.29
CA GLY A 183 14.86 -0.28 7.90
C GLY A 183 13.74 -0.70 6.95
N CYS A 184 12.77 0.18 6.76
CA CYS A 184 11.67 0.02 5.81
C CYS A 184 11.26 1.41 5.29
N GLY A 185 10.37 1.41 4.30
CA GLY A 185 9.89 2.63 3.67
C GLY A 185 11.02 3.57 3.24
N THR A 186 10.82 4.88 3.35
CA THR A 186 11.82 5.88 2.98
C THR A 186 13.04 5.91 3.90
N ILE A 187 12.91 5.38 5.12
CA ILE A 187 13.96 5.42 6.15
C ILE A 187 15.06 4.39 5.91
N LEU A 188 14.79 3.30 5.17
CA LEU A 188 15.82 2.32 4.81
C LEU A 188 17.03 2.99 4.13
N ARG A 189 16.83 4.04 3.33
CA ARG A 189 17.93 4.78 2.69
C ARG A 189 18.82 5.53 3.68
N GLU A 190 18.26 5.99 4.80
CA GLU A 190 19.06 6.61 5.86
C GLU A 190 19.85 5.55 6.64
N VAL A 191 19.29 4.34 6.75
CA VAL A 191 19.98 3.18 7.29
C VAL A 191 21.13 2.73 6.38
N GLU A 192 20.97 2.75 5.06
CA GLU A 192 22.04 2.44 4.10
C GLU A 192 23.19 3.46 4.11
N LYS A 193 22.91 4.71 4.50
CA LYS A 193 23.93 5.77 4.61
C LYS A 193 24.76 5.67 5.89
N ALA A 194 24.22 5.06 6.95
CA ALA A 194 24.84 4.96 8.27
C ALA A 194 25.98 3.92 8.28
#